data_AF-A0A849DC58-F1
#
_entry.id   AF-A0A849DC58-F1
#
_cell.length_a   1.000
_cell.length_b   1.000
_cell.length_c   1.000
_cell.angle_alpha   90.00
_cell.angle_beta   90.00
_cell.angle_gamma   90.00
#
_symmetry.space_group_name_H-M   'P 1'
#
loop_
_entity.id
_entity.type
_entity.pdbx_description
1 polymer ?
#
loop_
_entity_poly.entity_id
_entity_poly.type
_entity_poly.pdbx_seq_one_letter_code
_entity_poly.pdbx_strand_id
1 'polypeptide(L)'
;MDYTKLHLRYTLPLLLAGALLTGCNSKTNMEAVNPNYSEIVEDIAGNDNGIAATAEQINSIDGVDGALDGVDYSDAFEAGEYEDPTQPNAEEIQAVIDGFDADGDGVTDGDERTNGTDPLLADTDGDGKDDAVEGTTDTDGDGIIDALESAIEDADNDGVPDELDAENTNPNNDTDGDGTGNADETDAGSDPLDPNSTPATAASDAVLVQIGLEADSPDRVNSVVTVLQLGLILPALTDVEADNETA
;
A
#
# COMPACT_ATOMS: atom_id res chain seq x y z
N MET A 1 -29.83 -1.27 -27.81
CA MET A 1 -28.61 -1.90 -27.29
C MET A 1 -28.61 -1.59 -25.82
N ASP A 2 -28.88 -2.59 -25.00
CA ASP A 2 -29.09 -2.44 -23.56
C ASP A 2 -28.21 -3.51 -22.91
N TYR A 3 -27.13 -3.06 -22.27
CA TYR A 3 -26.20 -3.91 -21.54
C TYR A 3 -26.46 -3.70 -20.07
N THR A 4 -27.46 -4.42 -19.54
CA THR A 4 -27.74 -4.44 -18.11
C THR A 4 -26.74 -5.39 -17.42
N LYS A 5 -26.00 -4.82 -16.47
CA LYS A 5 -25.05 -5.44 -15.52
C LYS A 5 -25.35 -6.91 -15.19
N LEU A 6 -24.43 -7.80 -15.53
CA LEU A 6 -24.41 -9.19 -15.09
C LEU A 6 -23.78 -9.26 -13.69
N HIS A 7 -24.61 -9.26 -12.63
CA HIS A 7 -24.16 -9.64 -11.29
C HIS A 7 -24.01 -11.16 -11.24
N LEU A 8 -22.77 -11.65 -11.32
CA LEU A 8 -22.46 -13.04 -10.99
C LEU A 8 -22.55 -13.23 -9.47
N ARG A 9 -23.74 -13.59 -8.98
CA ARG A 9 -23.90 -14.13 -7.63
C ARG A 9 -23.61 -15.63 -7.69
N TYR A 10 -22.39 -16.02 -7.32
CA TYR A 10 -22.10 -17.42 -7.02
C TYR A 10 -22.75 -17.79 -5.68
N THR A 11 -23.88 -18.49 -5.74
CA THR A 11 -24.41 -19.22 -4.59
C THR A 11 -23.89 -20.66 -4.66
N LEU A 12 -22.92 -21.01 -3.82
CA LEU A 12 -22.53 -22.39 -3.60
C LEU A 12 -23.69 -23.16 -2.94
N PRO A 13 -24.09 -24.35 -3.45
CA PRO A 13 -25.05 -25.18 -2.76
C PRO A 13 -24.39 -25.84 -1.55
N LEU A 14 -24.93 -25.55 -0.36
CA LEU A 14 -24.62 -26.21 0.90
C LEU A 14 -25.07 -27.67 0.81
N LEU A 15 -24.13 -28.59 0.52
CA LEU A 15 -24.40 -30.02 0.59
C LEU A 15 -24.20 -30.48 2.04
N LEU A 16 -25.32 -30.57 2.76
CA LEU A 16 -25.39 -31.25 4.06
C LEU A 16 -25.27 -32.77 3.82
N ALA A 17 -24.08 -33.31 4.03
CA ALA A 17 -23.85 -34.74 4.22
C ALA A 17 -23.03 -34.91 5.50
N GLY A 18 -23.64 -35.53 6.50
CA GLY A 18 -23.14 -35.56 7.86
C GLY A 18 -21.80 -36.29 8.01
N ALA A 19 -20.84 -35.57 8.58
CA ALA A 19 -19.92 -36.08 9.57
C ALA A 19 -19.70 -34.95 10.57
N LEU A 20 -20.24 -35.11 11.77
CA LEU A 20 -19.88 -34.29 12.91
C LEU A 20 -18.44 -34.69 13.29
N LEU A 21 -17.45 -34.10 12.62
CA LEU A 21 -16.07 -34.09 13.13
C LEU A 21 -15.98 -32.96 14.14
N THR A 22 -16.53 -33.26 15.33
CA THR A 22 -16.24 -32.53 16.54
C THR A 22 -14.73 -32.55 16.75
N GLY A 23 -14.08 -31.39 16.63
CA GLY A 23 -12.73 -31.05 17.10
C GLY A 23 -11.69 -32.17 17.11
N CYS A 24 -10.71 -32.08 16.19
CA CYS A 24 -9.43 -32.77 16.34
C CYS A 24 -8.62 -32.09 17.46
N ASN A 25 -9.13 -32.10 18.70
CA ASN A 25 -8.51 -31.46 19.87
C ASN A 25 -8.14 -32.50 20.94
N SER A 26 -8.05 -33.79 20.60
CA SER A 26 -7.55 -34.81 21.54
C SER A 26 -6.18 -35.30 21.09
N LYS A 27 -5.19 -34.98 21.93
CA LYS A 27 -3.73 -35.25 21.90
C LYS A 27 -3.27 -36.69 21.57
N THR A 28 -4.13 -37.56 21.04
CA THR A 28 -3.87 -38.99 20.74
C THR A 28 -4.19 -39.39 19.29
N ASN A 29 -4.58 -38.45 18.41
CA ASN A 29 -5.04 -38.76 17.06
C ASN A 29 -4.22 -38.14 15.92
N MET A 30 -3.18 -37.34 16.19
CA MET A 30 -2.41 -36.68 15.12
C MET A 30 -1.43 -37.64 14.43
N GLU A 31 -0.61 -38.41 15.17
CA GLU A 31 0.28 -39.46 14.62
C GLU A 31 -0.48 -40.51 13.78
N ALA A 32 -1.69 -40.87 14.18
CA ALA A 32 -2.49 -41.88 13.48
C ALA A 32 -3.13 -41.36 12.18
N VAL A 33 -3.17 -40.03 12.00
CA VAL A 33 -3.90 -39.36 10.90
C VAL A 33 -2.93 -38.71 9.91
N ASN A 34 -1.76 -38.24 10.35
CA ASN A 34 -0.76 -37.63 9.47
C ASN A 34 0.63 -38.27 9.66
N PRO A 35 1.20 -38.92 8.61
CA PRO A 35 2.55 -39.50 8.68
C PRO A 35 3.68 -38.49 8.88
N ASN A 36 3.43 -37.19 8.64
CA ASN A 36 4.41 -36.12 8.81
C ASN A 36 4.49 -35.59 10.24
N TYR A 37 3.51 -35.90 11.11
CA TYR A 37 3.50 -35.40 12.49
C TYR A 37 4.72 -35.88 13.29
N SER A 38 5.24 -37.08 13.02
CA SER A 38 6.43 -37.59 13.71
C SER A 38 7.70 -36.81 13.37
N GLU A 39 7.76 -36.17 12.20
CA GLU A 39 8.89 -35.30 11.82
C GLU A 39 8.82 -34.00 12.63
N ILE A 40 7.64 -33.39 12.77
CA ILE A 40 7.45 -32.18 13.59
C ILE A 40 7.83 -32.45 15.05
N VAL A 41 7.38 -33.58 15.62
CA VAL A 41 7.72 -33.94 17.01
C VAL A 41 9.23 -34.16 17.18
N GLU A 42 9.90 -34.65 16.15
CA GLU A 42 11.35 -34.85 16.18
C GLU A 42 12.12 -33.53 16.11
N ASP A 43 11.68 -32.57 15.29
CA ASP A 43 12.23 -31.21 15.27
C ASP A 43 12.03 -30.49 16.61
N ILE A 44 10.83 -30.58 17.19
CA ILE A 44 10.51 -30.04 18.51
C ILE A 44 11.41 -30.64 19.60
N ALA A 45 11.85 -31.89 19.42
CA ALA A 45 12.77 -32.56 20.33
C ALA A 45 14.25 -32.22 20.10
N GLY A 46 14.57 -31.29 19.18
CA GLY A 46 15.92 -30.81 18.89
C GLY A 46 16.52 -31.28 17.56
N ASN A 47 15.69 -31.77 16.62
CA ASN A 47 16.08 -32.15 15.26
C ASN A 47 17.35 -33.04 15.22
N ASP A 48 17.30 -34.17 15.92
CA ASP A 48 18.42 -35.11 16.08
C ASP A 48 18.95 -35.65 14.74
N ASN A 49 18.10 -35.72 13.72
CA ASN A 49 18.45 -36.24 12.40
C ASN A 49 19.09 -35.18 11.47
N GLY A 50 18.95 -33.88 11.81
CA GLY A 50 19.50 -32.74 11.07
C GLY A 50 18.78 -32.41 9.76
N ILE A 51 17.52 -32.82 9.62
CA ILE A 51 16.64 -32.61 8.47
C ILE A 51 15.40 -31.91 9.00
N ALA A 52 15.34 -30.60 8.83
CA ALA A 52 14.16 -29.81 9.17
C ALA A 52 12.91 -30.30 8.41
N ALA A 53 11.77 -30.28 9.10
CA ALA A 53 10.47 -30.45 8.50
C ALA A 53 10.24 -29.35 7.45
N THR A 54 9.87 -29.77 6.25
CA THR A 54 9.53 -28.85 5.16
C THR A 54 8.19 -28.16 5.42
N ALA A 55 7.98 -27.00 4.80
CA ALA A 55 6.70 -26.31 4.81
C ALA A 55 5.53 -27.21 4.36
N GLU A 56 5.73 -28.08 3.37
CA GLU A 56 4.71 -29.04 2.95
C GLU A 56 4.35 -30.04 4.07
N GLN A 57 5.34 -30.50 4.84
CA GLN A 57 5.10 -31.38 5.97
C GLN A 57 4.38 -30.66 7.11
N ILE A 58 4.77 -29.42 7.43
CA ILE A 58 4.15 -28.60 8.48
C ILE A 58 2.70 -28.27 8.10
N ASN A 59 2.47 -27.71 6.91
CA ASN A 59 1.14 -27.34 6.41
C ASN A 59 0.23 -28.55 6.12
N SER A 60 0.76 -29.77 6.17
CA SER A 60 -0.07 -30.99 6.07
C SER A 60 -0.81 -31.30 7.37
N ILE A 61 -0.41 -30.72 8.50
CA ILE A 61 -1.01 -30.94 9.81
C ILE A 61 -2.37 -30.22 9.86
N ASP A 62 -3.43 -30.96 10.21
CA ASP A 62 -4.78 -30.38 10.26
C ASP A 62 -4.85 -29.27 11.31
N GLY A 63 -5.25 -28.07 10.88
CA GLY A 63 -5.26 -26.87 11.71
C GLY A 63 -3.93 -26.12 11.78
N VAL A 64 -2.94 -26.49 10.95
CA VAL A 64 -1.70 -25.74 10.77
C VAL A 64 -1.60 -25.23 9.33
N ASP A 65 -1.29 -23.95 9.15
CA ASP A 65 -0.99 -23.30 7.88
C ASP A 65 0.07 -22.21 8.05
N GLY A 66 0.42 -21.54 6.94
CA GLY A 66 1.32 -20.38 6.96
C GLY A 66 2.81 -20.71 6.91
N ALA A 67 3.24 -21.98 7.03
CA ALA A 67 4.66 -22.31 6.93
C ALA A 67 5.19 -22.05 5.51
N LEU A 68 6.32 -21.36 5.41
CA LEU A 68 6.87 -20.82 4.15
C LEU A 68 7.92 -21.75 3.54
N ASP A 69 7.88 -21.93 2.22
CA ASP A 69 8.86 -22.77 1.51
C ASP A 69 10.27 -22.16 1.57
N GLY A 70 11.26 -22.97 1.92
CA GLY A 70 12.64 -22.52 2.09
C GLY A 70 12.96 -21.89 3.45
N VAL A 71 11.99 -21.74 4.34
CA VAL A 71 12.19 -21.31 5.72
C VAL A 71 12.46 -22.52 6.63
N ASP A 72 13.45 -22.39 7.51
CA ASP A 72 13.83 -23.42 8.48
C ASP A 72 13.28 -23.07 9.86
N TYR A 73 12.23 -23.79 10.28
CA TYR A 73 11.57 -23.60 11.57
C TYR A 73 12.21 -24.38 12.72
N SER A 74 13.33 -25.10 12.52
CA SER A 74 13.90 -26.00 13.54
C SER A 74 14.19 -25.28 14.86
N ASP A 75 14.85 -24.12 14.80
CA ASP A 75 15.19 -23.34 16.00
C ASP A 75 13.93 -22.80 16.71
N ALA A 76 12.90 -22.44 15.93
CA ALA A 76 11.63 -21.96 16.45
C ALA A 76 10.82 -23.09 17.12
N PHE A 77 10.83 -24.29 16.53
CA PHE A 77 10.24 -25.48 17.13
C PHE A 77 10.96 -25.90 18.41
N GLU A 78 12.29 -25.82 18.48
CA GLU A 78 13.03 -26.10 19.73
C GLU A 78 12.73 -25.04 20.82
N ALA A 79 12.56 -23.77 20.42
CA ALA A 79 12.27 -22.66 21.33
C ALA A 79 10.79 -22.55 21.75
N GLY A 80 9.88 -23.26 21.07
CA GLY A 80 8.43 -23.17 21.26
C GLY A 80 7.95 -23.58 22.66
N GLU A 81 6.80 -23.05 23.07
CA GLU A 81 6.14 -23.42 24.33
C GLU A 81 5.07 -24.49 24.09
N TYR A 82 5.29 -25.69 24.64
CA TYR A 82 4.36 -26.82 24.54
C TYR A 82 3.94 -27.34 25.92
N GLU A 83 2.66 -27.65 26.09
CA GLU A 83 2.17 -28.35 27.28
C GLU A 83 2.76 -29.76 27.41
N ASP A 84 2.95 -30.44 26.27
CA ASP A 84 3.67 -31.71 26.17
C ASP A 84 4.45 -31.73 24.83
N PRO A 85 5.76 -31.46 24.83
CA PRO A 85 6.58 -31.46 23.62
C PRO A 85 6.60 -32.80 22.85
N THR A 86 6.23 -33.91 23.52
CA THR A 86 6.14 -35.22 22.86
C THR A 86 4.80 -35.45 22.17
N GLN A 87 3.80 -34.60 22.46
CA GLN A 87 2.45 -34.64 21.91
C GLN A 87 1.90 -33.21 21.71
N PRO A 88 2.56 -32.35 20.92
CA PRO A 88 2.11 -30.99 20.63
C PRO A 88 0.79 -31.03 19.87
N ASN A 89 -0.11 -30.12 20.18
CA ASN A 89 -1.35 -29.98 19.42
C ASN A 89 -1.19 -28.95 18.28
N ALA A 90 -2.12 -28.94 17.33
CA ALA A 90 -2.05 -28.06 16.16
C ALA A 90 -2.00 -26.56 16.52
N GLU A 91 -2.67 -26.13 17.59
CA GLU A 91 -2.65 -24.73 18.03
C GLU A 91 -1.26 -24.32 18.56
N GLU A 92 -0.56 -25.23 19.25
CA GLU A 92 0.82 -24.99 19.71
C GLU A 92 1.80 -24.95 18.53
N ILE A 93 1.61 -25.80 17.52
CA ILE A 93 2.41 -25.79 16.29
C ILE A 93 2.15 -24.50 15.50
N GLN A 94 0.87 -24.13 15.33
CA GLN A 94 0.48 -22.91 14.63
C GLN A 94 1.05 -21.67 15.30
N ALA A 95 1.07 -21.62 16.64
CA ALA A 95 1.64 -20.50 17.37
C ALA A 95 3.14 -20.30 17.10
N VAL A 96 3.89 -21.37 16.83
CA VAL A 96 5.30 -21.26 16.42
C VAL A 96 5.43 -20.71 15.01
N ILE A 97 4.57 -21.14 14.08
CA ILE A 97 4.58 -20.65 12.70
C ILE A 97 4.16 -19.19 12.63
N ASP A 98 3.07 -18.81 13.30
CA ASP A 98 2.59 -17.42 13.31
C ASP A 98 3.53 -16.48 14.05
N GLY A 99 4.25 -16.96 15.06
CA GLY A 99 5.19 -16.17 15.84
C GLY A 99 6.62 -16.16 15.29
N PHE A 100 6.86 -16.81 14.14
CA PHE A 100 8.13 -16.71 13.44
C PHE A 100 8.27 -15.35 12.75
N ASP A 101 9.50 -14.94 12.48
CA ASP A 101 9.85 -13.69 11.80
C ASP A 101 10.93 -14.08 10.77
N ALA A 102 10.50 -14.36 9.55
CA ALA A 102 11.32 -15.05 8.56
C ALA A 102 12.36 -14.16 7.88
N ASP A 103 12.12 -12.86 7.74
CA ASP A 103 13.07 -11.90 7.19
C ASP A 103 13.84 -11.10 8.26
N GLY A 104 13.37 -11.13 9.52
CA GLY A 104 14.05 -10.54 10.66
C GLY A 104 13.84 -9.03 10.81
N ASP A 105 12.75 -8.48 10.27
CA ASP A 105 12.43 -7.05 10.34
C ASP A 105 11.79 -6.66 11.70
N GLY A 106 11.26 -7.65 12.43
CA GLY A 106 10.62 -7.50 13.73
C GLY A 106 9.09 -7.54 13.73
N VAL A 107 8.45 -7.80 12.59
CA VAL A 107 7.07 -8.23 12.46
C VAL A 107 7.04 -9.77 12.37
N THR A 108 5.97 -10.39 12.83
CA THR A 108 5.85 -11.86 12.74
C THR A 108 5.12 -12.27 11.47
N ASP A 109 5.48 -13.41 10.88
CA ASP A 109 4.85 -13.99 9.68
C ASP A 109 3.30 -14.01 9.80
N GLY A 110 2.78 -14.21 11.01
CA GLY A 110 1.35 -14.19 11.31
C GLY A 110 0.72 -12.79 11.27
N ASP A 111 1.42 -11.80 11.81
CA ASP A 111 1.00 -10.39 11.76
C ASP A 111 1.11 -9.85 10.32
N GLU A 112 2.18 -10.16 9.60
CA GLU A 112 2.39 -9.75 8.20
C GLU A 112 1.29 -10.30 7.29
N ARG A 113 0.96 -11.58 7.42
CA ARG A 113 -0.17 -12.18 6.70
C ARG A 113 -1.50 -11.51 7.01
N THR A 114 -1.66 -11.00 8.23
CA THR A 114 -2.87 -10.27 8.65
C THR A 114 -2.89 -8.85 8.06
N ASN A 115 -1.73 -8.20 8.00
CA ASN A 115 -1.54 -6.86 7.45
C ASN A 115 -1.55 -6.85 5.91
N GLY A 116 -1.22 -7.97 5.29
CA GLY A 116 -1.12 -8.13 3.84
C GLY A 116 0.30 -7.97 3.28
N THR A 117 1.30 -7.78 4.15
CA THR A 117 2.72 -7.72 3.78
C THR A 117 3.30 -9.10 3.47
N ASP A 118 4.51 -9.16 2.89
CA ASP A 118 5.17 -10.42 2.49
C ASP A 118 6.17 -10.88 3.55
N PRO A 119 5.93 -12.00 4.26
CA PRO A 119 6.81 -12.51 5.33
C PRO A 119 8.26 -12.85 4.94
N LEU A 120 8.61 -12.74 3.67
CA LEU A 120 9.96 -12.98 3.17
C LEU A 120 10.69 -11.68 2.81
N LEU A 121 10.06 -10.53 3.01
CA LEU A 121 10.54 -9.21 2.61
C LEU A 121 10.37 -8.21 3.77
N ALA A 122 11.50 -7.85 4.37
CA ALA A 122 11.53 -6.87 5.46
C ALA A 122 10.96 -5.49 5.08
N ASP A 123 10.79 -5.22 3.78
CA ASP A 123 10.32 -4.00 3.15
C ASP A 123 9.49 -4.47 1.95
N THR A 124 8.17 -4.60 2.15
CA THR A 124 7.27 -5.26 1.19
C THR A 124 7.09 -4.44 -0.08
N ASP A 125 7.01 -3.12 0.04
CA ASP A 125 6.80 -2.22 -1.10
C ASP A 125 8.11 -1.78 -1.79
N GLY A 126 9.25 -1.99 -1.13
CA GLY A 126 10.59 -1.78 -1.66
C GLY A 126 11.06 -0.34 -1.64
N ASP A 127 10.48 0.53 -0.81
CA ASP A 127 10.80 1.95 -0.75
C ASP A 127 11.99 2.30 0.16
N GLY A 128 12.47 1.32 0.93
CA GLY A 128 13.60 1.43 1.85
C GLY A 128 13.22 1.71 3.30
N LYS A 129 11.93 1.66 3.65
CA LYS A 129 11.43 1.55 5.02
C LYS A 129 11.01 0.09 5.27
N ASP A 130 11.40 -0.44 6.42
CA ASP A 130 11.02 -1.82 6.78
C ASP A 130 9.55 -1.84 7.24
N ASP A 131 8.82 -2.95 7.02
CA ASP A 131 7.41 -3.09 7.37
C ASP A 131 7.18 -2.84 8.88
N ALA A 132 8.13 -3.24 9.74
CA ALA A 132 8.10 -2.92 11.17
C ALA A 132 8.11 -1.41 11.50
N VAL A 133 8.67 -0.58 10.62
CA VAL A 133 8.75 0.88 10.78
C VAL A 133 7.44 1.55 10.41
N GLU A 134 6.81 1.11 9.32
CA GLU A 134 5.56 1.64 8.78
C GLU A 134 4.35 1.09 9.55
N GLY A 135 4.41 -0.20 9.86
CA GLY A 135 3.42 -0.93 10.63
C GLY A 135 2.09 -0.98 9.91
N THR A 136 1.03 -0.54 10.59
CA THR A 136 -0.33 -0.49 10.03
C THR A 136 -0.81 0.96 9.87
N THR A 137 0.12 1.88 9.64
CA THR A 137 -0.19 3.28 9.34
C THR A 137 -0.84 3.34 7.95
N ASP A 138 -1.76 4.27 7.77
CA ASP A 138 -2.50 4.54 6.54
C ASP A 138 -2.54 6.07 6.45
N THR A 139 -1.55 6.63 5.76
CA THR A 139 -1.22 8.06 5.82
C THR A 139 -2.23 8.91 5.05
N ASP A 140 -2.75 8.41 3.93
CA ASP A 140 -3.71 9.11 3.07
C ASP A 140 -5.19 8.75 3.36
N GLY A 141 -5.44 7.65 4.08
CA GLY A 141 -6.76 7.21 4.51
C GLY A 141 -7.55 6.44 3.45
N ASP A 142 -6.90 5.87 2.45
CA ASP A 142 -7.53 5.11 1.36
C ASP A 142 -7.91 3.67 1.79
N GLY A 143 -7.29 3.19 2.87
CA GLY A 143 -7.51 1.88 3.48
C GLY A 143 -6.48 0.81 3.10
N ILE A 144 -5.46 1.16 2.35
CA ILE A 144 -4.19 0.47 2.21
C ILE A 144 -3.24 1.04 3.29
N ILE A 145 -2.24 0.25 3.69
CA ILE A 145 -1.28 0.68 4.73
C ILE A 145 0.01 1.11 4.06
N ASP A 146 0.74 2.02 4.69
CA ASP A 146 2.01 2.56 4.20
C ASP A 146 3.02 1.44 3.86
N ALA A 147 3.06 0.33 4.62
CA ALA A 147 3.91 -0.84 4.32
C ALA A 147 3.57 -1.58 2.99
N LEU A 148 2.50 -1.18 2.31
CA LEU A 148 2.08 -1.69 1.01
C LEU A 148 2.09 -0.59 -0.07
N GLU A 149 2.49 0.63 0.27
CA GLU A 149 2.40 1.83 -0.56
C GLU A 149 3.69 2.63 -0.52
N SER A 150 4.44 2.53 -1.61
CA SER A 150 5.77 3.12 -1.69
C SER A 150 5.74 4.64 -1.56
N ALA A 151 6.63 5.21 -0.74
CA ALA A 151 6.91 6.65 -0.71
C ALA A 151 7.72 7.15 -1.93
N ILE A 152 8.06 6.26 -2.88
CA ILE A 152 8.89 6.56 -4.05
C ILE A 152 8.14 6.29 -5.35
N GLU A 153 7.31 5.26 -5.40
CA GLU A 153 6.45 5.03 -6.57
C GLU A 153 5.36 6.10 -6.64
N ASP A 154 5.06 6.48 -7.87
CA ASP A 154 4.01 7.43 -8.26
C ASP A 154 3.37 6.79 -9.49
N ALA A 155 2.33 6.00 -9.22
CA ALA A 155 1.78 5.05 -10.16
C ALA A 155 1.06 5.71 -11.35
N ASP A 156 0.57 6.93 -11.21
CA ASP A 156 -0.12 7.67 -12.28
C ASP A 156 0.60 8.92 -12.79
N ASN A 157 1.71 9.29 -12.16
CA ASN A 157 2.61 10.36 -12.53
C ASN A 157 2.01 11.76 -12.41
N ASP A 158 1.18 12.00 -11.40
CA ASP A 158 0.64 13.31 -11.05
C ASP A 158 1.54 14.13 -10.10
N GLY A 159 2.58 13.50 -9.55
CA GLY A 159 3.56 14.11 -8.66
C GLY A 159 3.30 13.92 -7.16
N VAL A 160 2.32 13.11 -6.76
CA VAL A 160 2.13 12.63 -5.39
C VAL A 160 2.55 11.15 -5.33
N PRO A 161 3.47 10.75 -4.43
CA PRO A 161 3.80 9.34 -4.23
C PRO A 161 2.63 8.55 -3.66
N ASP A 162 2.58 7.24 -3.93
CA ASP A 162 1.45 6.37 -3.60
C ASP A 162 1.11 6.41 -2.09
N GLU A 163 2.11 6.43 -1.17
CA GLU A 163 1.90 6.57 0.30
C GLU A 163 1.07 7.82 0.71
N LEU A 164 0.97 8.82 -0.18
CA LEU A 164 0.33 10.11 0.06
C LEU A 164 -0.86 10.36 -0.87
N ASP A 165 -1.24 9.40 -1.71
CA ASP A 165 -2.28 9.56 -2.73
C ASP A 165 -3.45 8.56 -2.59
N ALA A 166 -4.54 9.06 -2.01
CA ALA A 166 -5.76 8.28 -1.84
C ALA A 166 -6.43 7.82 -3.16
N GLU A 167 -5.94 8.29 -4.31
CA GLU A 167 -6.33 7.82 -5.62
C GLU A 167 -5.14 7.45 -6.54
N ASN A 168 -4.16 6.65 -6.08
CA ASN A 168 -2.96 6.07 -6.77
C ASN A 168 -2.98 5.81 -8.30
N THR A 169 -4.14 5.74 -8.94
CA THR A 169 -4.29 5.47 -10.39
C THR A 169 -5.11 6.53 -11.14
N ASN A 170 -5.44 7.64 -10.50
CA ASN A 170 -6.23 8.73 -11.04
C ASN A 170 -5.38 10.02 -11.19
N PRO A 171 -4.80 10.28 -12.38
CA PRO A 171 -3.85 11.38 -12.55
C PRO A 171 -4.49 12.78 -12.62
N ASN A 172 -5.73 12.93 -12.14
CA ASN A 172 -6.48 14.19 -12.15
C ASN A 172 -7.23 14.44 -10.81
N ASN A 173 -6.89 13.69 -9.78
CA ASN A 173 -7.19 13.96 -8.37
C ASN A 173 -6.55 15.29 -7.90
N ASP A 174 -7.01 15.71 -6.73
CA ASP A 174 -6.69 16.96 -6.04
C ASP A 174 -6.58 16.60 -4.56
N THR A 175 -5.36 16.23 -4.14
CA THR A 175 -5.12 15.58 -2.84
C THR A 175 -5.40 16.53 -1.68
N ASP A 176 -5.08 17.82 -1.83
CA ASP A 176 -5.31 18.82 -0.78
C ASP A 176 -6.70 19.49 -0.83
N GLY A 177 -7.43 19.31 -1.93
CA GLY A 177 -8.80 19.76 -2.14
C GLY A 177 -8.95 21.27 -2.37
N ASP A 178 -7.90 21.94 -2.85
CA ASP A 178 -7.93 23.39 -3.09
C ASP A 178 -8.62 23.80 -4.39
N GLY A 179 -8.88 22.83 -5.27
CA GLY A 179 -9.52 22.99 -6.57
C GLY A 179 -8.56 22.95 -7.76
N THR A 180 -7.28 22.70 -7.53
CA THR A 180 -6.25 22.47 -8.55
C THR A 180 -5.82 21.00 -8.48
N GLY A 181 -5.66 20.32 -9.63
CA GLY A 181 -5.24 18.92 -9.60
C GLY A 181 -3.73 18.77 -9.42
N ASN A 182 -3.31 17.67 -8.78
CA ASN A 182 -1.92 17.37 -8.42
C ASN A 182 -0.94 17.57 -9.59
N ALA A 183 -1.28 17.02 -10.76
CA ALA A 183 -0.45 17.14 -11.96
C ALA A 183 -0.26 18.61 -12.41
N ASP A 184 -1.30 19.44 -12.32
CA ASP A 184 -1.23 20.87 -12.67
C ASP A 184 -0.36 21.64 -11.65
N GLU A 185 -0.40 21.24 -10.39
CA GLU A 185 0.41 21.82 -9.31
C GLU A 185 1.89 21.48 -9.43
N THR A 186 2.18 20.20 -9.61
CA THR A 186 3.52 19.67 -9.86
C THR A 186 4.15 20.34 -11.09
N ASP A 187 3.41 20.47 -12.20
CA ASP A 187 3.87 21.15 -13.41
C ASP A 187 4.10 22.66 -13.20
N ALA A 188 3.30 23.29 -12.33
CA ALA A 188 3.47 24.69 -11.96
C ALA A 188 4.54 24.93 -10.88
N GLY A 189 5.07 23.86 -10.27
CA GLY A 189 6.02 23.91 -9.16
C GLY A 189 5.40 24.39 -7.85
N SER A 190 4.09 24.22 -7.69
CA SER A 190 3.41 24.32 -6.39
C SER A 190 3.42 22.95 -5.67
N ASP A 191 2.79 22.86 -4.49
CA ASP A 191 2.90 21.68 -3.62
C ASP A 191 1.53 21.00 -3.54
N PRO A 192 1.34 19.81 -4.16
CA PRO A 192 0.04 19.14 -4.25
C PRO A 192 -0.53 18.67 -2.89
N LEU A 193 0.23 18.84 -1.81
CA LEU A 193 -0.14 18.48 -0.44
C LEU A 193 -0.38 19.70 0.47
N ASP A 194 -0.27 20.93 -0.04
CA ASP A 194 -0.55 22.16 0.73
C ASP A 194 -1.60 23.04 0.03
N PRO A 195 -2.83 23.15 0.60
CA PRO A 195 -3.93 23.90 -0.03
C PRO A 195 -3.73 25.43 -0.03
N ASN A 196 -2.57 25.90 0.43
CA ASN A 196 -2.14 27.29 0.33
C ASN A 196 -1.03 27.50 -0.71
N SER A 197 -0.50 26.42 -1.26
CA SER A 197 0.51 26.37 -2.32
C SER A 197 -0.18 26.21 -3.66
N THR A 198 -0.93 27.22 -4.09
CA THR A 198 -1.56 27.20 -5.42
C THR A 198 -0.54 27.52 -6.51
N PRO A 199 -0.71 27.02 -7.76
CA PRO A 199 -0.01 27.54 -8.91
C PRO A 199 -0.16 29.05 -8.92
N ALA A 200 0.96 29.75 -9.10
CA ALA A 200 0.91 31.18 -9.33
C ALA A 200 0.02 31.38 -10.56
N THR A 201 -1.25 31.78 -10.34
CA THR A 201 -2.15 32.11 -11.44
C THR A 201 -1.34 32.97 -12.37
N ALA A 202 -1.15 32.51 -13.61
CA ALA A 202 -0.44 33.29 -14.59
C ALA A 202 -1.36 34.45 -14.95
N ALA A 203 -1.54 35.40 -14.03
CA ALA A 203 -2.01 36.74 -14.31
C ALA A 203 -1.13 37.34 -15.42
N SER A 204 0.15 36.94 -15.47
CA SER A 204 1.06 37.18 -16.60
C SER A 204 0.63 36.50 -17.90
N ASP A 205 0.12 35.27 -17.93
CA ASP A 205 -0.32 34.61 -19.17
C ASP A 205 -1.68 35.12 -19.64
N ALA A 206 -2.61 35.40 -18.72
CA ALA A 206 -3.86 36.09 -19.07
C ALA A 206 -3.58 37.47 -19.70
N VAL A 207 -2.57 38.18 -19.18
CA VAL A 207 -2.11 39.45 -19.77
C VAL A 207 -1.39 39.22 -21.11
N LEU A 208 -0.48 38.25 -21.23
CA LEU A 208 0.26 37.99 -22.48
C LEU A 208 -0.60 37.44 -23.62
N VAL A 209 -1.62 36.61 -23.34
CA VAL A 209 -2.60 36.15 -24.33
C VAL A 209 -3.44 37.33 -24.85
N GLN A 210 -3.81 38.26 -23.97
CA GLN A 210 -4.52 39.48 -24.36
C GLN A 210 -3.67 40.38 -25.28
N ILE A 211 -2.34 40.39 -25.10
CA ILE A 211 -1.40 41.18 -25.92
C ILE A 211 -1.02 40.43 -27.22
N GLY A 212 -0.92 39.09 -27.20
CA GLY A 212 -0.37 38.27 -28.29
C GLY A 212 -1.33 37.92 -29.44
N LEU A 213 -2.65 38.15 -29.28
CA LEU A 213 -3.64 37.98 -30.36
C LEU A 213 -3.72 39.20 -31.31
N GLU A 214 -2.88 40.21 -31.11
CA GLU A 214 -2.80 41.41 -31.95
C GLU A 214 -2.00 41.13 -33.23
N ALA A 215 -2.61 40.35 -34.15
CA ALA A 215 -2.07 40.07 -35.47
C ALA A 215 -2.50 41.12 -36.53
N ASP A 216 -2.49 42.41 -36.19
CA ASP A 216 -2.61 43.46 -37.19
C ASP A 216 -1.78 44.71 -36.84
N SER A 217 -1.46 45.50 -37.86
CA SER A 217 -0.60 46.71 -37.81
C SER A 217 -1.11 47.73 -36.77
N PRO A 218 -0.29 48.73 -36.31
CA PRO A 218 -0.52 49.41 -35.04
C PRO A 218 -1.88 50.12 -35.03
N ASP A 219 -2.84 49.54 -34.33
CA ASP A 219 -4.13 50.12 -34.04
C ASP A 219 -4.35 50.00 -32.53
N ARG A 220 -4.75 51.10 -31.92
CA ARG A 220 -4.90 51.22 -30.46
C ARG A 220 -6.05 50.32 -30.01
N VAL A 221 -5.78 49.39 -29.09
CA VAL A 221 -6.79 48.46 -28.57
C VAL A 221 -7.32 48.97 -27.24
N ASN A 222 -8.64 49.10 -27.10
CA ASN A 222 -9.29 49.23 -25.79
C ASN A 222 -9.20 47.86 -25.06
N SER A 223 -8.03 47.57 -24.51
CA SER A 223 -7.82 46.42 -23.65
C SER A 223 -8.17 46.83 -22.21
N VAL A 224 -9.08 46.10 -21.54
CA VAL A 224 -9.45 46.36 -20.14
C VAL A 224 -8.47 45.65 -19.20
N VAL A 225 -7.18 45.72 -19.51
CA VAL A 225 -6.13 45.33 -18.59
C VAL A 225 -5.89 46.52 -17.67
N THR A 226 -6.31 46.40 -16.42
CA THR A 226 -6.14 47.45 -15.42
C THR A 226 -4.68 47.55 -14.98
N VAL A 227 -4.25 48.74 -14.54
CA VAL A 227 -2.93 48.93 -13.89
C VAL A 227 -2.76 47.97 -12.70
N LEU A 228 -3.87 47.63 -12.02
CA LEU A 228 -3.89 46.64 -10.95
C LEU A 228 -3.49 45.25 -11.45
N GLN A 229 -4.02 44.80 -12.59
CA GLN A 229 -3.68 43.50 -13.18
C GLN A 229 -2.21 43.44 -13.66
N LEU A 230 -1.67 44.55 -14.18
CA LEU A 230 -0.26 44.63 -14.58
C LEU A 230 0.71 44.58 -13.39
N GLY A 231 0.29 45.10 -12.23
CA GLY A 231 1.07 45.07 -11.00
C GLY A 231 1.15 43.70 -10.31
N LEU A 232 0.37 42.72 -10.76
CA LEU A 232 0.37 41.35 -10.23
C LEU A 232 1.38 40.43 -10.95
N ILE A 233 2.01 40.91 -12.03
CA ILE A 233 3.08 40.18 -12.74
C ILE A 233 4.35 40.18 -11.88
N LEU A 234 5.01 39.03 -11.73
CA LEU A 234 6.31 38.93 -11.05
C LEU A 234 7.44 38.58 -12.04
N PRO A 235 8.57 39.33 -12.02
CA PRO A 235 8.82 40.53 -11.23
C PRO A 235 7.91 41.70 -11.67
N ALA A 236 7.53 42.55 -10.69
CA ALA A 236 6.64 43.68 -10.91
C ALA A 236 7.19 44.63 -11.98
N LEU A 237 6.33 45.01 -12.93
CA LEU A 237 6.63 46.04 -13.91
C LEU A 237 6.70 47.40 -13.18
N THR A 238 7.88 48.01 -13.13
CA THR A 238 8.10 49.24 -12.36
C THR A 238 7.69 50.52 -13.08
N ASP A 239 7.39 50.45 -14.38
CA ASP A 239 7.17 51.62 -15.26
C ASP A 239 5.81 51.58 -16.00
N VAL A 240 4.75 51.09 -15.33
CA VAL A 240 3.39 51.12 -15.90
C VAL A 240 2.78 52.52 -15.75
N GLU A 241 2.68 53.27 -16.86
CA GLU A 241 1.98 54.57 -16.91
C GLU A 241 0.52 54.40 -17.37
N ALA A 242 -0.43 54.95 -16.62
CA ALA A 242 -1.87 54.79 -16.86
C ALA A 242 -2.41 55.50 -18.12
N ASP A 243 -1.62 56.39 -18.73
CA ASP A 243 -2.12 57.44 -19.63
C ASP A 243 -1.47 57.44 -21.04
N ASN A 244 -0.79 56.37 -21.45
CA ASN A 244 -0.11 56.35 -22.76
C ASN A 244 -1.08 56.21 -23.98
N GLU A 245 -2.38 56.13 -23.71
CA GLU A 245 -3.46 56.08 -24.70
C GLU A 245 -4.03 57.49 -24.97
N THR A 246 -3.20 58.48 -25.32
CA THR A 246 -3.69 59.77 -25.81
C THR A 246 -3.66 59.86 -27.34
N ALA A 247 -4.88 59.76 -27.90
CA ALA A 247 -5.33 60.15 -29.25
C ALA A 247 -4.37 59.87 -30.42
#